data_AF-A0A6A5UNG7-F1
#
_entry.id   AF-A0A6A5UNG7-F1
#
_cell.length_a   1.000
_cell.length_b   1.000
_cell.length_c   1.000
_cell.angle_alpha   90.00
_cell.angle_beta   90.00
_cell.angle_gamma   90.00
#
_symmetry.space_group_name_H-M   'P 1'
#
loop_
_entity.id
_entity.type
_entity.pdbx_description
1 polymer ?
#
loop_
_entity_poly.entity_id
_entity_poly.type
_entity_poly.pdbx_seq_one_letter_code
_entity_poly.pdbx_strand_id
1 'polypeptide(L)' 'MGTIEDAIEAIQSLDPGEKFSYRKIAATYGVDRTTLSRRHKRVQAPNEAKNINQ' A
#
# COMPACT_ATOMS: atom_id res chain seq x y z
N MET A 1 15.01 -0.64 10.71
CA MET A 1 13.75 -1.35 10.41
C MET A 1 12.65 -0.32 10.50
N GLY A 2 11.86 -0.16 9.44
CA GLY A 2 10.71 0.75 9.43
C GLY A 2 9.42 0.02 9.79
N THR A 3 8.35 0.79 9.93
CA THR A 3 7.01 0.26 10.18
C THR A 3 6.29 -0.07 8.87
N ILE A 4 5.16 -0.77 8.96
CA ILE A 4 4.33 -1.04 7.77
C ILE A 4 3.72 0.28 7.27
N GLU A 5 3.42 1.20 8.18
CA GLU A 5 2.91 2.53 7.93
C GLU A 5 3.91 3.37 7.11
N ASP A 6 5.19 3.41 7.49
CA ASP A 6 6.24 4.11 6.72
C ASP A 6 6.34 3.57 5.28
N ALA A 7 6.22 2.24 5.13
CA ALA A 7 6.24 1.60 3.83
C ALA A 7 4.99 1.90 2.99
N ILE A 8 3.84 2.18 3.61
CA ILE A 8 2.61 2.61 2.93
C ILE A 8 2.74 4.09 2.52
N GLU A 9 3.23 4.96 3.40
CA GLU A 9 3.49 6.37 3.07
C GLU A 9 4.47 6.49 1.91
N ALA A 10 5.53 5.66 1.91
CA ALA A 10 6.46 5.60 0.80
C ALA A 10 5.82 5.18 -0.52
N ILE A 11 4.77 4.35 -0.49
CA ILE A 11 3.99 4.00 -1.69
C ILE A 11 3.08 5.16 -2.11
N GLN A 12 2.45 5.85 -1.16
CA GLN A 12 1.54 6.96 -1.42
C GLN A 12 2.25 8.24 -1.86
N SER A 13 3.52 8.41 -1.46
CA SER A 13 4.38 9.52 -1.89
C SER A 13 4.97 9.33 -3.29
N LEU A 14 4.78 8.18 -3.92
CA LEU A 14 5.18 7.98 -5.32
C LEU A 14 4.19 8.64 -6.26
N ASP A 15 4.69 9.13 -7.40
CA ASP A 15 3.84 9.74 -8.40
C ASP A 15 2.78 8.75 -8.91
N PRO A 16 1.52 9.20 -9.08
CA PRO A 16 0.46 8.38 -9.63
C PRO A 16 0.78 7.99 -11.08
N GLY A 17 1.33 6.78 -11.24
CA GLY A 17 1.81 6.25 -12.52
C GLY A 17 3.21 5.66 -12.46
N GLU A 18 3.97 5.95 -11.40
CA GLU A 18 5.28 5.35 -11.20
C GLU A 18 5.16 3.87 -10.81
N LYS A 19 5.85 3.02 -11.57
CA LYS A 19 5.85 1.57 -11.33
C LYS A 19 6.74 1.25 -10.14
N PHE A 20 6.11 0.90 -9.02
CA PHE A 20 6.83 0.38 -7.85
C PHE A 20 6.62 -1.12 -7.66
N SER A 21 7.53 -1.72 -6.91
CA SER A 21 7.46 -3.12 -6.50
C SER A 21 7.35 -3.23 -5.00
N TYR A 22 6.27 -3.86 -4.52
CA TYR A 22 6.10 -4.18 -3.09
C TYR A 22 7.28 -4.95 -2.51
N ARG A 23 7.98 -5.76 -3.31
CA ARG A 23 9.14 -6.52 -2.85
C ARG A 23 10.33 -5.62 -2.54
N LYS A 24 10.55 -4.58 -3.37
CA LYS A 24 11.64 -3.62 -3.18
C LYS A 24 11.39 -2.78 -1.93
N ILE A 25 10.18 -2.24 -1.80
CA ILE A 25 9.78 -1.42 -0.65
C ILE A 25 9.81 -2.27 0.64
N ALA A 26 9.24 -3.47 0.62
CA ALA A 26 9.29 -4.39 1.76
C ALA A 26 10.72 -4.69 2.23
N ALA A 27 11.67 -4.91 1.29
CA ALA A 27 13.07 -5.14 1.62
C ALA A 27 13.76 -3.89 2.20
N THR A 28 13.47 -2.70 1.67
CA THR A 28 14.01 -1.43 2.17
C THR A 28 13.58 -1.17 3.62
N TYR A 29 12.30 -1.39 3.92
CA TYR A 29 11.74 -1.13 5.26
C TYR A 29 11.89 -2.34 6.21
N GLY A 30 12.25 -3.51 5.70
CA GLY A 30 12.37 -4.75 6.48
C GLY A 30 11.01 -5.31 6.93
N VAL A 31 9.94 -5.02 6.17
CA VAL A 31 8.57 -5.44 6.48
C VAL A 31 8.13 -6.62 5.61
N ASP A 32 7.11 -7.37 6.05
CA ASP A 32 6.55 -8.44 5.24
C ASP A 32 5.78 -7.87 4.03
N ARG A 33 6.17 -8.30 2.84
CA ARG A 33 5.55 -7.91 1.56
C ARG A 33 4.05 -8.20 1.51
N THR A 34 3.60 -9.35 2.01
CA THR A 34 2.19 -9.75 1.99
C THR A 34 1.37 -8.90 2.93
N THR A 35 1.93 -8.51 4.07
CA THR A 35 1.28 -7.60 5.02
C THR A 35 1.20 -6.19 4.44
N LEU A 36 2.28 -5.69 3.84
CA LEU A 36 2.33 -4.40 3.16
C LEU A 36 1.27 -4.31 2.04
N SER A 37 1.21 -5.32 1.16
CA SER A 37 0.25 -5.35 0.05
C SER A 37 -1.20 -5.41 0.54
N ARG A 38 -1.51 -6.27 1.51
CA ARG A 38 -2.86 -6.38 2.08
C ARG A 38 -3.31 -5.08 2.73
N ARG A 39 -2.41 -4.42 3.48
CA ARG A 39 -2.73 -3.19 4.20
C ARG A 39 -2.87 -2.01 3.26
N HIS A 40 -1.97 -1.84 2.29
CA HIS A 40 -2.11 -0.83 1.25
C HIS A 40 -3.41 -1.01 0.46
N LYS A 41 -3.76 -2.24 0.06
CA LYS A 41 -5.03 -2.52 -0.64
C LYS A 41 -6.25 -2.27 0.23
N ARG A 42 -6.23 -2.61 1.53
CA ARG A 42 -7.33 -2.29 2.45
C ARG A 42 -7.47 -0.79 2.72
N VAL A 43 -6.36 -0.04 2.69
CA VAL A 43 -6.32 1.42 2.87
C VAL A 43 -6.75 2.17 1.61
N GLN A 44 -6.49 1.63 0.41
CA GLN A 44 -7.11 2.14 -0.83
C GLN A 44 -8.56 1.70 -1.01
N ALA A 45 -8.95 0.52 -0.51
CA ALA A 45 -10.29 -0.04 -0.67
C ALA A 45 -11.33 0.24 0.45
N PRO A 46 -11.28 1.28 1.31
CA PRO A 46 -12.42 1.65 2.11
C PRO A 46 -13.24 2.71 1.34
N ASN A 47 -14.40 2.30 0.80
CA ASN A 47 -15.45 3.13 0.16
C ASN A 47 -15.47 3.33 -1.39
N GLU A 48 -15.24 2.28 -2.19
CA GLU A 48 -15.91 2.19 -3.52
C GLU A 48 -17.04 1.13 -3.54
N ALA A 49 -17.49 0.69 -2.36
CA ALA A 49 -18.54 -0.31 -2.22
C ALA A 49 -19.72 0.15 -1.36
N LYS A 50 -20.07 1.45 -1.37
CA LYS A 50 -21.37 1.92 -0.89
C LYS A 50 -21.91 3.02 -1.81
N ASN A 51 -22.97 2.65 -2.53
CA ASN A 51 -23.85 3.47 -3.39
C ASN A 51 -23.49 3.55 -4.88
N ILE A 52 -23.70 2.43 -5.60
CA ILE A 52 -24.44 2.49 -6.88
C ILE A 52 -25.45 1.32 -6.89
N ASN A 53 -26.73 1.68 -6.96
CA ASN A 53 -27.92 0.84 -7.19
C ASN A 53 -28.32 -0.24 -6.16
N GLN A 54 -29.32 0.10 -5.34
CA GLN A 54 -30.54 -0.69 -5.25
C GLN A 54 -31.74 0.17 -5.69
#